data_AF-A0A535UMW7-F1
#
_entry.id   AF-A0A535UMW7-F1
#
_cell.length_a   1.000
_cell.length_b   1.000
_cell.length_c   1.000
_cell.angle_alpha   90.00
_cell.angle_beta   90.00
_cell.angle_gamma   90.00
#
_symmetry.space_group_name_H-M   'P 1'
#
loop_
_entity.id
_entity.type
_entity.pdbx_description
1 polymer ?
#
loop_
_entity_poly.entity_id
_entity_poly.type
_entity_poly.pdbx_seq_one_letter_code
_entity_poly.pdbx_strand_id
1 'polypeptide(L)'
;MRRLLERFGGYLPAVIALTLPIVYLLTASDSFILPRASLVIGGACICVGVALLIPPAAGLGNLRLPLALAVAAALLAFAFSVSWPLSLAGSYTRYESLPMRIAYLGLLASSVWLLRTRRQRDWLVGAFVFSVSVACIKAWFQWSSHAPFRPDGDLGNANLLAALVVMAVPLAIDRARRNTMFIFAWVVALIPLGVGLFVTTSRSGDLGLVAGGLALLALSVPRRFLVPAVAFSTAVLAAALLVVSLTPLRALNDDPPELRLHLWSDGLRLVAARPLTGWGEDATGLSFGRYLTQDYAGLVTFDRVHSGPIDIAATQGILGLAALAWVVGLVVLTAWRRREEAGVPGLAAALVGFSVWVFFNFDWAPATGAFWLLAGTLWSSLRPIPGEVAARSSLLPIHGEVARSARGAWSSLLPIYGEVARSARGAWSSLLPIYGEVARSARGAAASPPWRSILAIGLVCAAVVFAVLPILADTWYLRGHPDLSVRADPLQAQYHWAIGTTAELRRAAELGETEPAMYVQLGDRERQGGDLGAARRAYERALQIDPYYSPATQRLAQLS
;
A
#
# COMPACT_ATOMS: atom_id res chain seq x y z
N MET A 1 -7.72 -28.24 -10.96
CA MET A 1 -6.99 -27.12 -10.31
C MET A 1 -7.27 -25.76 -10.94
N ARG A 2 -6.93 -25.50 -12.22
CA ARG A 2 -7.12 -24.17 -12.87
C ARG A 2 -8.53 -23.56 -12.75
N ARG A 3 -9.59 -24.34 -13.00
CA ARG A 3 -10.99 -23.88 -12.81
C ARG A 3 -11.31 -23.46 -11.36
N LEU A 4 -10.70 -24.12 -10.37
CA LEU A 4 -10.85 -23.74 -8.95
C LEU A 4 -10.14 -22.41 -8.69
N LEU A 5 -8.91 -22.25 -9.18
CA LEU A 5 -8.15 -21.00 -9.07
C LEU A 5 -8.86 -19.82 -9.76
N GLU A 6 -9.48 -20.05 -10.93
CA GLU A 6 -10.27 -19.02 -11.61
C GLU A 6 -11.52 -18.63 -10.80
N ARG A 7 -12.15 -19.59 -10.11
CA ARG A 7 -13.36 -19.37 -9.30
C ARG A 7 -13.05 -18.68 -7.96
N PHE A 8 -11.97 -19.07 -7.29
CA PHE A 8 -11.67 -18.64 -5.93
C PHE A 8 -10.53 -17.62 -5.83
N GLY A 9 -9.63 -17.54 -6.82
CA GLY A 9 -8.47 -16.64 -6.79
C GLY A 9 -8.84 -15.16 -6.65
N GLY A 10 -10.00 -14.76 -7.18
CA GLY A 10 -10.52 -13.40 -7.02
C GLY A 10 -10.98 -13.03 -5.61
N TYR A 11 -10.99 -13.96 -4.65
CA TYR A 11 -11.26 -13.68 -3.24
C TYR A 11 -9.99 -13.56 -2.39
N LEU A 12 -8.81 -13.94 -2.89
CA LEU A 12 -7.54 -13.79 -2.17
C LEU A 12 -7.27 -12.33 -1.77
N PRO A 13 -7.47 -11.32 -2.66
CA PRO A 13 -7.37 -9.92 -2.27
C PRO A 13 -8.29 -9.53 -1.10
N ALA A 14 -9.50 -10.11 -1.03
CA ALA A 14 -10.44 -9.85 0.07
C ALA A 14 -10.00 -10.50 1.38
N VAL A 15 -9.35 -11.67 1.34
CA VAL A 15 -8.73 -12.29 2.51
C VAL A 15 -7.64 -11.40 3.08
N ILE A 16 -6.76 -10.86 2.24
CA ILE A 16 -5.71 -9.93 2.68
C ILE A 16 -6.32 -8.67 3.30
N ALA A 17 -7.35 -8.08 2.66
CA ALA A 17 -8.07 -6.93 3.19
C ALA A 17 -8.75 -7.20 4.54
N LEU A 18 -9.23 -8.43 4.76
CA LEU A 18 -9.82 -8.84 6.03
C LEU A 18 -8.74 -8.97 7.12
N THR A 19 -7.64 -9.64 6.82
CA THR A 19 -6.66 -10.02 7.85
C THR A 19 -5.70 -8.89 8.21
N LEU A 20 -5.37 -8.00 7.27
CA LEU A 20 -4.34 -6.96 7.47
C LEU A 20 -4.60 -6.05 8.69
N PRO A 21 -5.84 -5.55 8.93
CA PRO A 21 -6.09 -4.71 10.12
C PRO A 21 -6.10 -5.47 11.45
N ILE A 22 -6.43 -6.77 11.45
CA ILE A 22 -6.75 -7.53 12.68
C ILE A 22 -5.72 -8.59 13.06
N VAL A 23 -4.79 -8.95 12.16
CA VAL A 23 -3.78 -9.99 12.43
C VAL A 23 -2.74 -9.48 13.43
N TYR A 24 -2.48 -10.27 14.46
CA TYR A 24 -1.40 -10.05 15.43
C TYR A 24 -0.93 -11.44 15.92
N LEU A 25 0.34 -11.57 16.29
CA LEU A 25 0.93 -12.85 16.72
C LEU A 25 1.54 -12.72 18.11
N LEU A 26 0.84 -13.24 19.13
CA LEU A 26 1.33 -13.28 20.52
C LEU A 26 2.58 -14.15 20.71
N THR A 27 2.90 -15.00 19.73
CA THR A 27 4.06 -15.88 19.76
C THR A 27 5.30 -15.27 19.11
N ALA A 28 5.24 -14.01 18.66
CA ALA A 28 6.35 -13.27 18.07
C ALA A 28 6.69 -12.06 18.97
N SER A 29 7.98 -11.73 19.08
CA SER A 29 8.48 -10.58 19.83
C SER A 29 7.94 -9.27 19.27
N ASP A 30 8.00 -9.08 17.95
CA ASP A 30 7.18 -8.09 17.26
C ASP A 30 5.81 -8.70 16.94
N SER A 31 4.91 -8.59 17.90
CA SER A 31 3.56 -9.11 17.79
C SER A 31 2.67 -8.37 16.79
N PHE A 32 3.06 -7.17 16.33
CA PHE A 32 2.17 -6.26 15.63
C PHE A 32 2.57 -5.99 14.17
N ILE A 33 3.82 -5.62 13.91
CA ILE A 33 4.21 -5.13 12.57
C ILE A 33 4.66 -6.30 11.70
N LEU A 34 5.52 -7.16 12.22
CA LEU A 34 6.03 -8.33 11.50
C LEU A 34 4.93 -9.22 10.88
N PRO A 35 3.84 -9.61 11.58
CA PRO A 35 2.78 -10.44 10.99
C PRO A 35 2.10 -9.77 9.79
N ARG A 36 2.00 -8.43 9.81
CA ARG A 36 1.38 -7.63 8.75
C ARG A 36 2.33 -7.44 7.58
N ALA A 37 3.61 -7.20 7.85
CA ALA A 37 4.66 -7.18 6.85
C ALA A 37 4.71 -8.52 6.09
N SER A 38 4.71 -9.64 6.81
CA SER A 38 4.64 -10.99 6.25
C SER A 38 3.36 -11.22 5.44
N LEU A 39 2.20 -10.73 5.91
CA LEU A 39 0.95 -10.84 5.17
C LEU A 39 0.98 -10.03 3.86
N VAL A 40 1.60 -8.85 3.85
CA VAL A 40 1.76 -8.04 2.63
C VAL A 40 2.66 -8.75 1.62
N ILE A 41 3.86 -9.18 2.03
CA ILE A 41 4.83 -9.84 1.16
C ILE A 41 4.28 -11.20 0.68
N GLY A 42 3.89 -12.07 1.62
CA GLY A 42 3.36 -13.39 1.31
C GLY A 42 2.05 -13.31 0.51
N GLY A 43 1.16 -12.39 0.87
CA GLY A 43 -0.09 -12.13 0.16
C GLY A 43 0.12 -11.68 -1.27
N ALA A 44 1.07 -10.75 -1.50
CA ALA A 44 1.45 -10.32 -2.84
C ALA A 44 2.03 -11.48 -3.66
N CYS A 45 2.99 -12.23 -3.12
CA CYS A 45 3.59 -13.39 -3.78
C CYS A 45 2.54 -14.43 -4.18
N ILE A 46 1.63 -14.78 -3.27
CA ILE A 46 0.55 -15.74 -3.54
C ILE A 46 -0.41 -15.19 -4.59
N CYS A 47 -0.86 -13.93 -4.48
CA CYS A 47 -1.80 -13.34 -5.42
C CYS A 47 -1.19 -13.21 -6.83
N VAL A 48 0.05 -12.75 -6.95
CA VAL A 48 0.78 -12.69 -8.23
C VAL A 48 1.02 -14.10 -8.77
N GLY A 49 1.44 -15.05 -7.94
CA GLY A 49 1.64 -16.45 -8.32
C GLY A 49 0.38 -17.08 -8.89
N VAL A 50 -0.77 -16.91 -8.22
CA VAL A 50 -2.07 -17.37 -8.71
C VAL A 50 -2.46 -16.67 -10.01
N ALA A 51 -2.22 -15.35 -10.13
CA ALA A 51 -2.49 -14.58 -11.34
C ALA A 51 -1.66 -15.03 -12.55
N LEU A 52 -0.46 -15.59 -12.34
CA LEU A 52 0.35 -16.17 -13.43
C LEU A 52 -0.25 -17.47 -13.97
N LEU A 53 -0.92 -18.26 -13.12
CA LEU A 53 -1.46 -19.58 -13.44
C LEU A 53 -2.86 -19.54 -14.09
N ILE A 54 -3.51 -18.38 -14.07
CA ILE A 54 -4.85 -18.18 -14.66
C ILE A 54 -4.82 -17.05 -15.69
N PRO A 55 -5.73 -17.02 -16.69
CA PRO A 55 -5.87 -15.87 -17.56
C PRO A 55 -6.20 -14.62 -16.73
N PRO A 56 -5.49 -13.50 -16.88
CA PRO A 56 -5.75 -12.31 -16.07
C PRO A 56 -7.18 -11.80 -16.30
N ALA A 57 -7.83 -11.32 -15.24
CA ALA A 57 -9.14 -10.69 -15.30
C ALA A 57 -9.14 -9.45 -16.20
N ALA A 58 -8.10 -8.63 -16.05
CA ALA A 58 -7.88 -7.42 -16.82
C ALA A 58 -6.38 -7.17 -17.04
N GLY A 59 -6.04 -6.40 -18.07
CA GLY A 59 -4.69 -5.90 -18.26
C GLY A 59 -4.45 -4.60 -17.49
N LEU A 60 -3.21 -4.37 -17.03
CA LEU A 60 -2.80 -3.12 -16.38
C LEU A 60 -2.96 -1.89 -17.29
N GLY A 61 -2.90 -2.06 -18.62
CA GLY A 61 -3.03 -0.96 -19.58
C GLY A 61 -1.95 0.10 -19.37
N ASN A 62 -2.35 1.37 -19.25
CA ASN A 62 -1.41 2.49 -19.12
C ASN A 62 -0.64 2.49 -17.78
N LEU A 63 -1.04 1.68 -16.79
CA LEU A 63 -0.25 1.51 -15.56
C LEU A 63 0.99 0.64 -15.74
N ARG A 64 1.13 -0.10 -16.86
CA ARG A 64 2.26 -1.02 -17.05
C ARG A 64 3.61 -0.32 -16.94
N LEU A 65 3.80 0.76 -17.69
CA LEU A 65 5.08 1.46 -17.74
C LEU A 65 5.40 2.15 -16.39
N PRO A 66 4.49 2.92 -15.76
CA PRO A 66 4.77 3.52 -14.46
C PRO A 66 5.04 2.51 -13.36
N LEU A 67 4.32 1.38 -13.32
CA LEU A 67 4.61 0.31 -12.36
C LEU A 67 5.98 -0.33 -12.62
N ALA A 68 6.34 -0.58 -13.88
CA ALA A 68 7.66 -1.10 -14.22
C ALA A 68 8.79 -0.13 -13.83
N LEU A 69 8.59 1.17 -14.03
CA LEU A 69 9.53 2.21 -13.61
C LEU A 69 9.62 2.34 -12.09
N ALA A 70 8.51 2.18 -11.36
CA ALA A 70 8.53 2.17 -9.90
C ALA A 70 9.30 0.97 -9.35
N VAL A 71 9.12 -0.22 -9.94
CA VAL A 71 9.94 -1.41 -9.61
C VAL A 71 11.41 -1.16 -9.94
N ALA A 72 11.70 -0.59 -11.12
CA ALA A 72 13.08 -0.28 -11.52
C ALA A 72 13.73 0.75 -10.58
N ALA A 73 12.99 1.77 -10.12
CA ALA A 73 13.49 2.75 -9.18
C ALA A 73 13.81 2.13 -7.82
N ALA A 74 12.95 1.26 -7.29
CA ALA A 74 13.23 0.52 -6.05
C ALA A 74 14.47 -0.40 -6.20
N LEU A 75 14.63 -1.06 -7.34
CA LEU A 75 15.82 -1.89 -7.63
C LEU A 75 17.09 -1.04 -7.75
N LEU A 76 17.02 0.15 -8.36
CA LEU A 76 18.13 1.09 -8.40
C LEU A 76 18.48 1.61 -7.00
N ALA A 77 17.47 2.00 -6.21
CA ALA A 77 17.67 2.42 -4.83
C ALA A 77 18.38 1.34 -4.00
N PHE A 78 17.97 0.07 -4.16
CA PHE A 78 18.65 -1.08 -3.56
C PHE A 78 20.10 -1.23 -4.05
N ALA A 79 20.34 -1.17 -5.36
CA ALA A 79 21.68 -1.34 -5.94
C ALA A 79 22.68 -0.27 -5.47
N PHE A 80 22.19 0.94 -5.16
CA PHE A 80 23.00 2.06 -4.66
C PHE A 80 22.83 2.33 -3.16
N SER A 81 22.24 1.39 -2.42
CA SER A 81 21.99 1.52 -0.98
C SER A 81 23.30 1.64 -0.19
N VAL A 82 23.26 2.38 0.92
CA VAL A 82 24.39 2.40 1.89
C VAL A 82 24.48 1.14 2.73
N SER A 83 23.43 0.33 2.79
CA SER A 83 23.43 -0.97 3.46
C SER A 83 22.49 -1.91 2.70
N TRP A 84 23.06 -2.77 1.85
CA TRP A 84 22.28 -3.75 1.09
C TRP A 84 21.55 -4.76 1.99
N PRO A 85 22.11 -5.24 3.14
CA PRO A 85 21.37 -6.18 4.00
C PRO A 85 20.14 -5.50 4.60
N LEU A 86 20.29 -4.26 5.09
CA LEU A 86 19.20 -3.47 5.62
C LEU A 86 18.14 -3.19 4.56
N SER A 87 18.53 -2.83 3.33
CA SER A 87 17.55 -2.60 2.25
C SER A 87 16.86 -3.88 1.77
N LEU A 88 17.41 -5.06 2.05
CA LEU A 88 16.78 -6.34 1.72
C LEU A 88 15.86 -6.86 2.83
N ALA A 89 16.28 -6.75 4.09
CA ALA A 89 15.54 -7.26 5.25
C ALA A 89 14.58 -6.21 5.85
N GLY A 90 14.99 -4.95 5.85
CA GLY A 90 14.39 -3.86 6.60
C GLY A 90 14.84 -3.87 8.06
N SER A 91 14.84 -2.69 8.67
CA SER A 91 15.09 -2.50 10.10
C SER A 91 14.03 -3.23 10.92
N TYR A 92 14.44 -3.78 12.05
CA TYR A 92 13.55 -4.48 12.98
C TYR A 92 12.40 -3.55 13.40
N THR A 93 11.18 -4.08 13.46
CA THR A 93 9.91 -3.34 13.66
C THR A 93 9.44 -2.42 12.51
N ARG A 94 10.23 -2.21 11.45
CA ARG A 94 9.78 -1.44 10.26
C ARG A 94 9.53 -2.31 9.04
N TYR A 95 10.51 -3.13 8.67
CA TYR A 95 10.47 -4.03 7.51
C TYR A 95 10.18 -3.33 6.16
N GLU A 96 10.49 -2.04 6.01
CA GLU A 96 10.28 -1.28 4.76
C GLU A 96 11.41 -1.54 3.76
N SER A 97 11.49 -2.80 3.31
CA SER A 97 12.56 -3.31 2.47
C SER A 97 12.19 -3.36 0.99
N LEU A 98 13.16 -3.68 0.13
CA LEU A 98 12.92 -3.91 -1.30
C LEU A 98 11.81 -4.95 -1.56
N PRO A 99 11.80 -6.14 -0.92
CA PRO A 99 10.66 -7.08 -1.01
C PRO A 99 9.32 -6.44 -0.66
N MET A 100 9.28 -5.59 0.36
CA MET A 100 8.07 -4.87 0.77
C MET A 100 7.59 -3.90 -0.32
N ARG A 101 8.49 -3.08 -0.87
CA ARG A 101 8.17 -2.13 -1.95
C ARG A 101 7.64 -2.84 -3.20
N ILE A 102 8.25 -3.96 -3.58
CA ILE A 102 7.77 -4.77 -4.71
C ILE A 102 6.42 -5.41 -4.38
N ALA A 103 6.21 -5.87 -3.13
CA ALA A 103 4.95 -6.46 -2.69
C ALA A 103 3.79 -5.46 -2.76
N TYR A 104 3.99 -4.20 -2.39
CA TYR A 104 2.99 -3.13 -2.57
C TYR A 104 2.51 -3.03 -4.03
N LEU A 105 3.45 -2.90 -4.97
CA LEU A 105 3.12 -2.82 -6.40
C LEU A 105 2.48 -4.13 -6.90
N GLY A 106 2.90 -5.27 -6.34
CA GLY A 106 2.30 -6.58 -6.55
C GLY A 106 0.86 -6.70 -6.06
N LEU A 107 0.51 -6.12 -4.91
CA LEU A 107 -0.87 -6.08 -4.40
C LEU A 107 -1.79 -5.26 -5.31
N LEU A 108 -1.31 -4.12 -5.81
CA LEU A 108 -2.04 -3.35 -6.82
C LEU A 108 -2.25 -4.20 -8.07
N ALA A 109 -1.16 -4.73 -8.64
CA ALA A 109 -1.22 -5.43 -9.91
C ALA A 109 -2.07 -6.71 -9.85
N SER A 110 -1.91 -7.49 -8.79
CA SER A 110 -2.67 -8.72 -8.58
C SER A 110 -4.15 -8.46 -8.31
N SER A 111 -4.52 -7.35 -7.64
CA SER A 111 -5.92 -6.94 -7.52
C SER A 111 -6.55 -6.71 -8.90
N VAL A 112 -5.83 -6.06 -9.82
CA VAL A 112 -6.28 -5.88 -11.22
C VAL A 112 -6.41 -7.21 -11.95
N TRP A 113 -5.49 -8.16 -11.72
CA TRP A 113 -5.48 -9.45 -12.41
C TRP A 113 -6.49 -10.47 -11.84
N LEU A 114 -6.85 -10.38 -10.56
CA LEU A 114 -7.66 -11.38 -9.87
C LEU A 114 -9.13 -10.95 -9.70
N LEU A 115 -9.42 -9.66 -9.52
CA LEU A 115 -10.78 -9.16 -9.29
C LEU A 115 -11.58 -9.12 -10.59
N ARG A 116 -12.29 -10.21 -10.88
CA ARG A 116 -13.08 -10.39 -12.12
C ARG A 116 -14.46 -9.78 -12.07
N THR A 117 -15.06 -9.71 -10.88
CA THR A 117 -16.48 -9.38 -10.72
C THR A 117 -16.69 -8.24 -9.74
N ARG A 118 -17.81 -7.51 -9.91
CA ARG A 118 -18.26 -6.51 -8.94
C ARG A 118 -18.40 -7.11 -7.53
N ARG A 119 -18.94 -8.33 -7.43
CA ARG A 119 -19.07 -9.05 -6.15
C ARG A 119 -17.73 -9.22 -5.44
N GLN A 120 -16.66 -9.62 -6.13
CA GLN A 120 -15.33 -9.77 -5.53
C GLN A 120 -14.77 -8.44 -5.01
N ARG A 121 -14.94 -7.34 -5.76
CA ARG A 121 -14.56 -6.00 -5.31
C ARG A 121 -15.37 -5.57 -4.07
N ASP A 122 -16.66 -5.90 -4.06
CA ASP A 122 -17.56 -5.60 -2.94
C ASP A 122 -17.16 -6.38 -1.68
N TRP A 123 -16.77 -7.65 -1.82
CA TRP A 123 -16.21 -8.45 -0.72
C TRP A 123 -14.91 -7.87 -0.18
N LEU A 124 -14.00 -7.42 -1.05
CA LEU A 124 -12.75 -6.79 -0.60
C LEU A 124 -13.02 -5.52 0.21
N VAL A 125 -13.87 -4.62 -0.30
CA VAL A 125 -14.22 -3.39 0.40
C VAL A 125 -14.95 -3.69 1.71
N GLY A 126 -15.88 -4.64 1.71
CA GLY A 126 -16.59 -5.08 2.92
C GLY A 126 -15.65 -5.69 3.95
N ALA A 127 -14.77 -6.59 3.53
CA ALA A 127 -13.75 -7.19 4.38
C ALA A 127 -12.84 -6.15 5.03
N PHE A 128 -12.36 -5.18 4.24
CA PHE A 128 -11.53 -4.09 4.74
C PHE A 128 -12.27 -3.22 5.78
N VAL A 129 -13.46 -2.73 5.45
CA VAL A 129 -14.22 -1.87 6.38
C VAL A 129 -14.59 -2.62 7.65
N PHE A 130 -14.98 -3.90 7.53
CA PHE A 130 -15.29 -4.74 8.68
C PHE A 130 -14.08 -4.94 9.59
N SER A 131 -12.92 -5.33 9.05
CA SER A 131 -11.72 -5.57 9.84
C SER A 131 -11.18 -4.30 10.51
N VAL A 132 -11.23 -3.16 9.82
CA VAL A 132 -10.89 -1.86 10.44
C VAL A 132 -11.88 -1.51 11.55
N SER A 133 -13.18 -1.78 11.37
CA SER A 133 -14.18 -1.58 12.44
C SER A 133 -13.88 -2.44 13.67
N VAL A 134 -13.46 -3.69 13.47
CA VAL A 134 -13.01 -4.58 14.57
C VAL A 134 -11.80 -4.00 15.29
N ALA A 135 -10.78 -3.53 14.56
CA ALA A 135 -9.61 -2.87 15.16
C ALA A 135 -10.02 -1.62 15.96
N CYS A 136 -10.97 -0.83 15.47
CA CYS A 136 -11.48 0.35 16.19
C CYS A 136 -12.22 -0.02 17.49
N ILE A 137 -12.98 -1.11 17.50
CA ILE A 137 -13.63 -1.62 18.72
C ILE A 137 -12.58 -2.05 19.75
N LYS A 138 -11.49 -2.70 19.31
CA LYS A 138 -10.37 -3.05 20.19
C LYS A 138 -9.69 -1.80 20.74
N ALA A 139 -9.47 -0.78 19.91
CA ALA A 139 -8.90 0.50 20.35
C ALA A 139 -9.80 1.22 21.37
N TRP A 140 -11.12 1.20 21.13
CA TRP A 140 -12.07 1.71 22.10
C TRP A 140 -12.00 0.95 23.43
N PHE A 141 -11.87 -0.37 23.39
CA PHE A 141 -11.69 -1.18 24.59
C PHE A 141 -10.40 -0.78 25.34
N GLN A 142 -9.25 -0.71 24.65
CA GLN A 142 -7.98 -0.23 25.20
C GLN A 142 -8.11 1.16 25.84
N TRP A 143 -8.84 2.08 25.21
CA TRP A 143 -9.12 3.41 25.76
C TRP A 143 -9.98 3.34 27.02
N SER A 144 -11.10 2.61 26.96
CA SER A 144 -12.05 2.49 28.08
C SER A 144 -11.44 1.79 29.30
N SER A 145 -10.48 0.88 29.07
CA SER A 145 -9.74 0.19 30.11
C SER A 145 -8.49 0.95 30.58
N HIS A 146 -8.28 2.19 30.09
CA HIS A 146 -7.16 3.05 30.47
C HIS A 146 -5.80 2.39 30.23
N ALA A 147 -5.62 1.80 29.04
CA ALA A 147 -4.33 1.26 28.62
C ALA A 147 -3.22 2.32 28.80
N PRO A 148 -2.00 1.93 29.23
CA PRO A 148 -0.91 2.87 29.53
C PRO A 148 -0.26 3.45 28.27
N PHE A 149 -0.81 3.16 27.10
CA PHE A 149 -0.33 3.59 25.79
C PHE A 149 -1.49 4.14 24.97
N ARG A 150 -1.15 4.91 23.93
CA ARG A 150 -2.12 5.49 23.01
C ARG A 150 -2.88 4.38 22.27
N PRO A 151 -4.22 4.30 22.37
CA PRO A 151 -5.00 3.21 21.78
C PRO A 151 -4.75 3.02 20.28
N ASP A 152 -4.50 1.78 19.88
CA ASP A 152 -4.07 1.40 18.54
C ASP A 152 -4.84 0.19 17.95
N GLY A 153 -5.69 -0.48 18.72
CA GLY A 153 -6.47 -1.62 18.25
C GLY A 153 -5.62 -2.84 17.86
N ASP A 154 -4.47 -3.02 18.52
CA ASP A 154 -3.46 -4.05 18.26
C ASP A 154 -2.77 -3.89 16.90
N LEU A 155 -2.63 -2.65 16.44
CA LEU A 155 -1.83 -2.30 15.25
C LEU A 155 -0.37 -1.95 15.59
N GLY A 156 -0.03 -1.83 16.87
CA GLY A 156 1.29 -1.42 17.36
C GLY A 156 1.53 0.09 17.29
N ASN A 157 0.62 0.85 16.66
CA ASN A 157 0.71 2.30 16.59
C ASN A 157 -0.65 2.96 16.28
N ALA A 158 -1.06 3.94 17.08
CA ALA A 158 -2.31 4.65 16.91
C ALA A 158 -2.44 5.40 15.56
N ASN A 159 -1.34 5.90 14.99
CA ASN A 159 -1.38 6.55 13.69
C ASN A 159 -1.64 5.56 12.55
N LEU A 160 -1.22 4.29 12.68
CA LEU A 160 -1.57 3.24 11.70
C LEU A 160 -3.08 2.96 11.69
N LEU A 161 -3.69 2.88 12.87
CA LEU A 161 -5.15 2.73 12.98
C LEU A 161 -5.85 3.91 12.31
N ALA A 162 -5.41 5.14 12.59
CA ALA A 162 -5.95 6.33 11.94
C ALA A 162 -5.84 6.25 10.41
N ALA A 163 -4.70 5.82 9.86
CA ALA A 163 -4.50 5.66 8.41
C ALA A 163 -5.52 4.68 7.78
N LEU A 164 -5.79 3.56 8.46
CA LEU A 164 -6.77 2.57 8.02
C LEU A 164 -8.21 3.11 8.09
N VAL A 165 -8.55 3.82 9.17
CA VAL A 165 -9.87 4.45 9.34
C VAL A 165 -10.14 5.50 8.27
N VAL A 166 -9.14 6.33 7.96
CA VAL A 166 -9.21 7.35 6.90
C VAL A 166 -9.56 6.73 5.54
N MET A 167 -9.08 5.53 5.26
CA MET A 167 -9.49 4.78 4.06
C MET A 167 -10.88 4.15 4.19
N ALA A 168 -11.22 3.62 5.37
CA ALA A 168 -12.47 2.89 5.59
C ALA A 168 -13.73 3.78 5.57
N VAL A 169 -13.65 5.01 6.11
CA VAL A 169 -14.82 5.88 6.24
C VAL A 169 -15.41 6.30 4.88
N PRO A 170 -14.64 6.81 3.89
CA PRO A 170 -15.19 7.14 2.59
C PRO A 170 -15.79 5.93 1.86
N LEU A 171 -15.23 4.74 2.06
CA LEU A 171 -15.77 3.49 1.52
C LEU A 171 -17.13 3.17 2.14
N ALA A 172 -17.26 3.24 3.46
CA ALA A 172 -18.52 2.99 4.15
C ALA A 172 -19.62 3.98 3.73
N ILE A 173 -19.29 5.29 3.67
CA ILE A 173 -20.22 6.33 3.23
C ILE A 173 -20.68 6.10 1.78
N ASP A 174 -19.74 5.86 0.86
CA ASP A 174 -20.05 5.62 -0.55
C ASP A 174 -20.92 4.37 -0.75
N ARG A 175 -20.75 3.33 0.08
CA ARG A 175 -21.59 2.13 0.04
C ARG A 175 -22.98 2.35 0.64
N ALA A 176 -23.09 3.12 1.71
CA ALA A 176 -24.38 3.49 2.29
C ALA A 176 -25.24 4.29 1.29
N ARG A 177 -24.63 5.18 0.49
CA ARG A 177 -25.33 5.99 -0.53
C ARG A 177 -25.98 5.20 -1.66
N ARG A 178 -25.54 3.96 -1.92
CA ARG A 178 -26.04 3.14 -3.03
C ARG A 178 -27.38 2.47 -2.77
N ASN A 179 -28.00 2.73 -1.60
CA ASN A 179 -29.31 2.22 -1.20
C ASN A 179 -29.48 0.70 -1.43
N THR A 180 -28.49 -0.07 -0.96
CA THR A 180 -28.54 -1.55 -1.01
C THR A 180 -29.17 -2.10 0.26
N MET A 181 -29.55 -3.38 0.26
CA MET A 181 -30.07 -4.08 1.46
C MET A 181 -29.14 -4.02 2.68
N PHE A 182 -27.86 -3.68 2.49
CA PHE A 182 -26.85 -3.57 3.55
C PHE A 182 -26.62 -2.13 4.03
N ILE A 183 -27.47 -1.16 3.66
CA ILE A 183 -27.30 0.25 4.06
C ILE A 183 -27.10 0.42 5.57
N PHE A 184 -27.89 -0.29 6.39
CA PHE A 184 -27.78 -0.25 7.84
C PHE A 184 -26.42 -0.73 8.32
N ALA A 185 -25.86 -1.80 7.74
CA ALA A 185 -24.54 -2.30 8.11
C ALA A 185 -23.43 -1.27 7.84
N TRP A 186 -23.50 -0.56 6.71
CA TRP A 186 -22.54 0.49 6.37
C TRP A 186 -22.65 1.71 7.28
N VAL A 187 -23.87 2.13 7.61
CA VAL A 187 -24.11 3.24 8.54
C VAL A 187 -23.64 2.87 9.95
N VAL A 188 -23.97 1.67 10.43
CA VAL A 188 -23.52 1.18 11.75
C VAL A 188 -22.00 1.08 11.82
N ALA A 189 -21.31 0.69 10.73
CA ALA A 189 -19.85 0.65 10.68
C ALA A 189 -19.20 2.04 10.89
N LEU A 190 -19.88 3.15 10.60
CA LEU A 190 -19.33 4.49 10.86
C LEU A 190 -19.14 4.79 12.34
N ILE A 191 -19.91 4.13 13.23
CA ILE A 191 -19.82 4.33 14.68
C ILE A 191 -18.46 3.87 15.22
N PRO A 192 -18.05 2.59 15.09
CA PRO A 192 -16.73 2.17 15.56
C PRO A 192 -15.61 2.90 14.82
N LEU A 193 -15.74 3.19 13.52
CA LEU A 193 -14.73 3.97 12.79
C LEU A 193 -14.52 5.38 13.39
N GLY A 194 -15.61 6.08 13.72
CA GLY A 194 -15.52 7.41 14.36
C GLY A 194 -14.91 7.35 15.76
N VAL A 195 -15.32 6.36 16.57
CA VAL A 195 -14.73 6.14 17.90
C VAL A 195 -13.25 5.79 17.80
N GLY A 196 -12.88 4.91 16.86
CA GLY A 196 -11.51 4.51 16.59
C GLY A 196 -10.63 5.71 16.26
N LEU A 197 -11.05 6.56 15.32
CA LEU A 197 -10.29 7.78 15.00
C LEU A 197 -10.15 8.70 16.22
N PHE A 198 -11.24 8.91 16.97
CA PHE A 198 -11.20 9.75 18.17
C PHE A 198 -10.18 9.27 19.20
N VAL A 199 -10.20 7.98 19.57
CA VAL A 199 -9.26 7.43 20.57
C VAL A 199 -7.82 7.39 20.07
N THR A 200 -7.63 7.36 18.75
CA THR A 200 -6.27 7.46 18.21
C THR A 200 -5.67 8.82 18.41
N THR A 201 -6.39 9.92 18.68
CA THR A 201 -5.82 11.28 18.81
C THR A 201 -4.85 11.69 17.68
N SER A 202 -5.07 11.20 16.45
CA SER A 202 -4.16 11.38 15.31
C SER A 202 -4.55 12.55 14.42
N ARG A 203 -3.78 13.65 14.50
CA ARG A 203 -4.03 14.86 13.68
C ARG A 203 -3.89 14.61 12.18
N SER A 204 -2.90 13.84 11.76
CA SER A 204 -2.77 13.45 10.34
C SER A 204 -3.94 12.56 9.92
N GLY A 205 -4.50 11.78 10.85
CA GLY A 205 -5.75 11.04 10.69
C GLY A 205 -6.94 11.95 10.43
N ASP A 206 -7.13 12.96 11.27
CA ASP A 206 -8.23 13.92 11.14
C ASP A 206 -8.15 14.69 9.82
N LEU A 207 -6.96 15.20 9.46
CA LEU A 207 -6.73 15.87 8.18
C LEU A 207 -6.96 14.93 6.99
N GLY A 208 -6.51 13.68 7.08
CA GLY A 208 -6.76 12.65 6.09
C GLY A 208 -8.26 12.35 5.92
N LEU A 209 -9.00 12.26 7.02
CA LEU A 209 -10.45 12.02 6.98
C LEU A 209 -11.19 13.19 6.34
N VAL A 210 -10.86 14.43 6.72
CA VAL A 210 -11.41 15.63 6.10
C VAL A 210 -11.12 15.63 4.60
N ALA A 211 -9.87 15.43 4.19
CA ALA A 211 -9.50 15.38 2.77
C ALA A 211 -10.23 14.26 2.00
N GLY A 212 -10.33 13.05 2.58
CA GLY A 212 -11.07 11.94 1.99
C GLY A 212 -12.56 12.23 1.85
N GLY A 213 -13.21 12.78 2.88
CA GLY A 213 -14.62 13.16 2.85
C GLY A 213 -14.91 14.25 1.81
N LEU A 214 -14.04 15.26 1.72
CA LEU A 214 -14.13 16.33 0.73
C LEU A 214 -13.88 15.84 -0.69
N ALA A 215 -12.94 14.90 -0.89
CA ALA A 215 -12.73 14.24 -2.16
C ALA A 215 -13.95 13.41 -2.57
N LEU A 216 -14.56 12.67 -1.63
CA LEU A 216 -15.80 11.94 -1.89
C LEU A 216 -16.92 12.88 -2.32
N LEU A 217 -17.07 14.04 -1.66
CA LEU A 217 -18.04 15.05 -2.06
C LEU A 217 -17.78 15.55 -3.48
N ALA A 218 -16.56 16.01 -3.77
CA ALA A 218 -16.17 16.54 -5.09
C ALA A 218 -16.34 15.51 -6.22
N LEU A 219 -16.08 14.23 -5.94
CA LEU A 219 -16.23 13.14 -6.91
C LEU A 219 -17.68 12.71 -7.10
N SER A 220 -18.55 12.94 -6.12
CA SER A 220 -19.95 12.52 -6.15
C SER A 220 -20.91 13.59 -6.71
N VAL A 221 -20.51 14.86 -6.73
CA VAL A 221 -21.39 15.95 -7.21
C VAL A 221 -21.45 16.03 -8.75
N PRO A 222 -22.61 16.42 -9.32
CA PRO A 222 -22.73 16.73 -10.75
C PRO A 222 -21.75 17.82 -11.19
N ARG A 223 -21.32 17.80 -12.47
CA ARG A 223 -20.30 18.72 -13.01
C ARG A 223 -20.59 20.21 -12.76
N ARG A 224 -21.87 20.61 -12.78
CA ARG A 224 -22.31 21.99 -12.50
C ARG A 224 -21.99 22.48 -11.08
N PHE A 225 -21.87 21.57 -10.12
CA PHE A 225 -21.55 21.89 -8.73
C PHE A 225 -20.08 21.63 -8.38
N LEU A 226 -19.26 21.27 -9.38
CA LEU A 226 -17.88 20.89 -9.13
C LEU A 226 -17.03 22.05 -8.62
N VAL A 227 -17.07 23.20 -9.30
CA VAL A 227 -16.31 24.40 -8.88
C VAL A 227 -16.69 24.82 -7.45
N PRO A 228 -17.97 24.99 -7.09
CA PRO A 228 -18.32 25.34 -5.72
C PRO A 228 -17.96 24.24 -4.71
N ALA A 229 -18.09 22.95 -5.07
CA ALA A 229 -17.67 21.86 -4.19
C ALA A 229 -16.17 21.84 -3.95
N VAL A 230 -15.35 22.05 -4.98
CA VAL A 230 -13.89 22.14 -4.85
C VAL A 230 -13.50 23.37 -4.03
N ALA A 231 -14.10 24.54 -4.30
CA ALA A 231 -13.84 25.75 -3.53
C ALA A 231 -14.21 25.58 -2.04
N PHE A 232 -15.38 25.01 -1.76
CA PHE A 232 -15.82 24.67 -0.40
C PHE A 232 -14.85 23.69 0.27
N SER A 233 -14.45 22.63 -0.43
CA SER A 233 -13.47 21.66 0.06
C SER A 233 -12.13 22.31 0.40
N THR A 234 -11.60 23.16 -0.48
CA THR A 234 -10.36 23.89 -0.21
C THR A 234 -10.49 24.80 1.01
N ALA A 235 -11.62 25.51 1.16
CA ALA A 235 -11.88 26.37 2.31
C ALA A 235 -11.97 25.59 3.63
N VAL A 236 -12.68 24.46 3.65
CA VAL A 236 -12.81 23.60 4.84
C VAL A 236 -11.46 23.00 5.23
N LEU A 237 -10.67 22.53 4.27
CA LEU A 237 -9.34 21.98 4.56
C LEU A 237 -8.40 23.07 5.09
N ALA A 238 -8.43 24.27 4.52
CA ALA A 238 -7.67 25.41 5.04
C ALA A 238 -8.11 25.78 6.46
N ALA A 239 -9.41 25.81 6.74
CA ALA A 239 -9.94 26.05 8.08
C ALA A 239 -9.50 24.97 9.08
N ALA A 240 -9.53 23.69 8.70
CA ALA A 240 -9.06 22.60 9.55
C ALA A 240 -7.56 22.75 9.88
N LEU A 241 -6.74 23.08 8.89
CA LEU A 241 -5.31 23.36 9.11
C LEU A 241 -5.09 24.56 10.04
N LEU A 242 -5.87 25.64 9.88
CA LEU A 242 -5.81 26.80 10.77
C LEU A 242 -6.21 26.43 12.20
N VAL A 243 -7.28 25.64 12.39
CA VAL A 243 -7.70 25.17 13.72
C VAL A 243 -6.60 24.34 14.37
N VAL A 244 -6.01 23.38 13.66
CA VAL A 244 -4.88 22.59 14.19
C VAL A 244 -3.70 23.47 14.58
N SER A 245 -3.39 24.49 13.78
CA SER A 245 -2.22 25.36 13.97
C SER A 245 -2.41 26.40 15.07
N LEU A 246 -3.64 26.88 15.29
CA LEU A 246 -3.95 28.00 16.18
C LEU A 246 -4.53 27.58 17.54
N THR A 247 -4.86 26.30 17.73
CA THR A 247 -5.42 25.77 19.00
C THR A 247 -4.41 24.88 19.72
N PRO A 248 -4.67 24.47 20.99
CA PRO A 248 -3.81 23.52 21.71
C PRO A 248 -3.57 22.18 21.00
N LEU A 249 -4.36 21.86 19.96
CA LEU A 249 -4.14 20.71 19.10
C LEU A 249 -2.75 20.72 18.44
N ARG A 250 -2.10 21.88 18.28
CA ARG A 250 -0.72 21.95 17.81
C ARG A 250 0.28 21.22 18.71
N ALA A 251 0.02 21.08 20.00
CA ALA A 251 0.91 20.41 20.95
C ALA A 251 0.43 18.99 21.32
N LEU A 252 -0.60 18.47 20.63
CA LEU A 252 -1.16 17.17 20.93
C LEU A 252 -0.11 16.06 20.78
N ASN A 253 0.02 15.21 21.81
CA ASN A 253 0.98 14.11 21.89
C ASN A 253 2.46 14.55 21.78
N ASP A 254 2.79 15.75 22.28
CA ASP A 254 4.16 16.30 22.30
C ASP A 254 4.82 16.37 20.90
N ASP A 255 4.00 16.54 19.87
CA ASP A 255 4.42 16.59 18.46
C ASP A 255 4.13 17.98 17.87
N PRO A 256 4.94 19.03 18.12
CA PRO A 256 4.67 20.36 17.59
C PRO A 256 4.90 20.44 16.05
N PRO A 257 4.13 21.25 15.29
CA PRO A 257 4.37 21.45 13.86
C PRO A 257 5.78 21.95 13.53
N GLU A 258 6.40 22.71 14.43
CA GLU A 258 7.78 23.18 14.29
C GLU A 258 8.77 22.02 14.15
N LEU A 259 8.59 20.95 14.94
CA LEU A 259 9.40 19.73 14.84
C LEU A 259 9.32 19.15 13.42
N ARG A 260 8.12 19.09 12.83
CA ARG A 260 7.92 18.60 11.46
C ARG A 260 8.64 19.47 10.43
N LEU A 261 8.51 20.79 10.51
CA LEU A 261 9.15 21.71 9.57
C LEU A 261 10.68 21.58 9.59
N HIS A 262 11.24 21.42 10.78
CA HIS A 262 12.66 21.21 10.94
C HIS A 262 13.13 19.85 10.43
N LEU A 263 12.42 18.76 10.77
CA LEU A 263 12.70 17.43 10.22
C LEU A 263 12.60 17.40 8.69
N TRP A 264 11.64 18.11 8.10
CA TRP A 264 11.49 18.21 6.65
C TRP A 264 12.65 18.98 6.03
N SER A 265 13.09 20.09 6.64
CA SER A 265 14.29 20.82 6.21
C SER A 265 15.53 19.92 6.22
N ASP A 266 15.74 19.18 7.31
CA ASP A 266 16.88 18.26 7.45
C ASP A 266 16.77 17.09 6.46
N GLY A 267 15.56 16.58 6.24
CA GLY A 267 15.25 15.55 5.25
C GLY A 267 15.53 16.01 3.81
N LEU A 268 15.23 17.26 3.47
CA LEU A 268 15.58 17.83 2.16
C LEU A 268 17.10 17.91 1.96
N ARG A 269 17.88 18.17 3.03
CA ARG A 269 19.35 18.12 2.97
C ARG A 269 19.86 16.69 2.76
N LEU A 270 19.24 15.71 3.44
CA LEU A 270 19.51 14.28 3.22
C LEU A 270 19.25 13.88 1.74
N VAL A 271 18.12 14.32 1.17
CA VAL A 271 17.78 14.09 -0.24
C VAL A 271 18.80 14.75 -1.17
N ALA A 272 19.17 16.01 -0.90
CA ALA A 272 20.13 16.76 -1.71
C ALA A 272 21.51 16.10 -1.80
N ALA A 273 21.90 15.33 -0.78
CA ALA A 273 23.16 14.60 -0.78
C ALA A 273 23.18 13.36 -1.69
N ARG A 274 22.03 12.75 -1.98
CA ARG A 274 21.88 11.61 -2.91
C ARG A 274 20.58 11.69 -3.73
N PRO A 275 20.45 12.68 -4.63
CA PRO A 275 19.16 13.05 -5.19
C PRO A 275 18.56 12.02 -6.15
N LEU A 276 19.37 11.25 -6.88
CA LEU A 276 18.87 10.39 -7.96
C LEU A 276 18.22 9.11 -7.46
N THR A 277 18.96 8.31 -6.69
CA THR A 277 18.56 6.97 -6.24
C THR A 277 18.30 6.89 -4.74
N GLY A 278 18.59 7.96 -3.99
CA GLY A 278 18.45 7.97 -2.53
C GLY A 278 19.52 7.17 -1.80
N TRP A 279 19.24 6.84 -0.54
CA TRP A 279 20.11 6.14 0.39
C TRP A 279 19.84 4.63 0.45
N GLY A 280 18.76 4.16 -0.18
CA GLY A 280 18.31 2.77 -0.14
C GLY A 280 17.08 2.58 0.74
N GLU A 281 16.36 1.48 0.51
CA GLU A 281 15.18 1.11 1.31
C GLU A 281 15.57 0.92 2.78
N ASP A 282 14.74 1.46 3.67
CA ASP A 282 14.91 1.47 5.14
C ASP A 282 16.24 2.06 5.69
N ALA A 283 17.11 2.59 4.83
CA ALA A 283 18.46 3.03 5.21
C ALA A 283 18.53 4.46 5.76
N THR A 284 17.39 5.15 5.85
CA THR A 284 17.28 6.52 6.38
C THR A 284 17.89 6.61 7.78
N GLY A 285 17.60 5.67 8.67
CA GLY A 285 18.13 5.65 10.05
C GLY A 285 19.66 5.59 10.15
N LEU A 286 20.36 5.07 9.14
CA LEU A 286 21.84 5.03 9.13
C LEU A 286 22.51 6.34 8.75
N SER A 287 21.74 7.27 8.17
CA SER A 287 22.27 8.42 7.44
C SER A 287 21.67 9.74 7.90
N PHE A 288 20.43 9.73 8.42
CA PHE A 288 19.68 10.94 8.74
C PHE A 288 20.33 11.76 9.85
N GLY A 289 20.95 11.11 10.85
CA GLY A 289 21.67 11.76 11.94
C GLY A 289 22.63 12.86 11.49
N ARG A 290 23.37 12.64 10.40
CA ARG A 290 24.35 13.60 9.85
C ARG A 290 23.74 14.94 9.40
N TYR A 291 22.43 14.98 9.19
CA TYR A 291 21.70 16.14 8.68
C TYR A 291 20.81 16.78 9.74
N LEU A 292 20.67 16.17 10.93
CA LEU A 292 19.91 16.76 12.03
C LEU A 292 20.58 18.05 12.51
N THR A 293 19.81 19.12 12.60
CA THR A 293 20.31 20.45 12.97
C THR A 293 20.17 20.79 14.46
N GLN A 294 19.37 20.02 15.20
CA GLN A 294 19.16 20.20 16.63
C GLN A 294 18.71 18.89 17.27
N ASP A 295 18.80 18.82 18.60
CA ASP A 295 18.22 17.74 19.38
C ASP A 295 16.71 17.93 19.48
N TYR A 296 15.97 17.06 18.80
CA TYR A 296 14.54 17.16 18.65
C TYR A 296 13.74 16.45 19.73
N ALA A 297 14.35 15.52 20.48
CA ALA A 297 13.61 14.65 21.38
C ALA A 297 14.39 14.14 22.60
N GLY A 298 15.67 14.47 22.76
CA GLY A 298 16.53 14.12 23.90
C GLY A 298 16.80 12.62 24.08
N LEU A 299 15.94 11.74 23.55
CA LEU A 299 15.92 10.28 23.76
C LEU A 299 15.34 9.48 22.57
N VAL A 300 14.86 10.12 21.49
CA VAL A 300 14.27 9.41 20.34
C VAL A 300 15.19 9.55 19.12
N THR A 301 15.71 8.42 18.66
CA THR A 301 16.42 8.32 17.38
C THR A 301 15.41 8.49 16.23
N PHE A 302 15.61 9.49 15.38
CA PHE A 302 14.78 9.66 14.19
C PHE A 302 15.28 8.78 13.04
N ASP A 303 14.48 7.80 12.67
CA ASP A 303 14.73 6.88 11.54
C ASP A 303 13.95 7.26 10.27
N ARG A 304 13.10 8.31 10.36
CA ARG A 304 12.18 8.76 9.31
C ARG A 304 11.99 10.28 9.32
N VAL A 305 11.76 10.84 8.14
CA VAL A 305 11.57 12.30 7.94
C VAL A 305 10.16 12.78 8.32
N HIS A 306 9.20 11.85 8.46
CA HIS A 306 7.79 12.17 8.74
C HIS A 306 7.15 13.09 7.69
N SER A 307 7.54 12.87 6.43
CA SER A 307 6.76 13.23 5.25
C SER A 307 6.99 12.18 4.18
N GLY A 308 5.95 11.44 3.78
CA GLY A 308 6.09 10.34 2.83
C GLY A 308 6.78 10.73 1.51
N PRO A 309 6.46 11.86 0.87
CA PRO A 309 7.18 12.31 -0.34
C PRO A 309 8.67 12.53 -0.10
N ILE A 310 9.06 13.13 1.03
CA ILE A 310 10.48 13.37 1.35
C ILE A 310 11.15 12.05 1.72
N ASP A 311 10.46 11.15 2.40
CA ASP A 311 10.97 9.83 2.79
C ASP A 311 11.19 8.92 1.57
N ILE A 312 10.27 8.92 0.60
CA ILE A 312 10.45 8.26 -0.70
C ILE A 312 11.62 8.88 -1.45
N ALA A 313 11.77 10.21 -1.44
CA ALA A 313 12.92 10.85 -2.07
C ALA A 313 14.24 10.52 -1.34
N ALA A 314 14.21 10.35 -0.01
CA ALA A 314 15.39 9.98 0.77
C ALA A 314 15.79 8.52 0.51
N THR A 315 14.82 7.62 0.36
CA THR A 315 15.06 6.18 0.17
C THR A 315 15.34 5.83 -1.29
N GLN A 316 14.53 6.32 -2.24
CA GLN A 316 14.59 5.99 -3.67
C GLN A 316 15.00 7.14 -4.59
N GLY A 317 15.28 8.33 -4.05
CA GLY A 317 15.61 9.51 -4.82
C GLY A 317 14.42 10.08 -5.61
N ILE A 318 14.70 11.11 -6.41
CA ILE A 318 13.71 11.73 -7.29
C ILE A 318 13.17 10.76 -8.34
N LEU A 319 13.93 9.71 -8.68
CA LEU A 319 13.49 8.69 -9.63
C LEU A 319 12.34 7.85 -9.05
N GLY A 320 12.47 7.39 -7.80
CA GLY A 320 11.40 6.68 -7.11
C GLY A 320 10.19 7.57 -6.85
N LEU A 321 10.43 8.81 -6.37
CA LEU A 321 9.36 9.78 -6.15
C LEU A 321 8.58 10.05 -7.44
N ALA A 322 9.26 10.31 -8.56
CA ALA A 322 8.62 10.59 -9.84
C ALA A 322 7.85 9.36 -10.37
N ALA A 323 8.41 8.16 -10.26
CA ALA A 323 7.74 6.94 -10.71
C ALA A 323 6.46 6.64 -9.91
N LEU A 324 6.52 6.76 -8.58
CA LEU A 324 5.35 6.57 -7.72
C LEU A 324 4.32 7.69 -7.88
N ALA A 325 4.76 8.94 -7.99
CA ALA A 325 3.88 10.06 -8.31
C ALA A 325 3.17 9.87 -9.66
N TRP A 326 3.84 9.26 -10.65
CA TRP A 326 3.21 8.94 -11.93
C TRP A 326 2.13 7.84 -11.77
N VAL A 327 2.41 6.79 -11.00
CA VAL A 327 1.41 5.75 -10.70
C VAL A 327 0.18 6.34 -10.01
N VAL A 328 0.38 7.08 -8.91
CA VAL A 328 -0.70 7.72 -8.15
C VAL A 328 -1.45 8.74 -9.01
N GLY A 329 -0.72 9.58 -9.76
CA GLY A 329 -1.28 10.57 -10.66
C GLY A 329 -2.18 9.95 -11.74
N LEU A 330 -1.77 8.84 -12.35
CA LEU A 330 -2.62 8.13 -13.32
C LEU A 330 -3.88 7.54 -12.68
N VAL A 331 -3.77 6.96 -11.47
CA VAL A 331 -4.91 6.43 -10.73
C VAL A 331 -5.92 7.56 -10.46
N VAL A 332 -5.45 8.70 -9.93
CA VAL A 332 -6.29 9.88 -9.63
C VAL A 332 -6.92 10.46 -10.90
N LEU A 333 -6.14 10.70 -11.96
CA LEU A 333 -6.64 11.26 -13.21
C LEU A 333 -7.70 10.35 -13.86
N THR A 334 -7.49 9.04 -13.81
CA THR A 334 -8.44 8.08 -14.39
C THR A 334 -9.70 7.99 -13.55
N ALA A 335 -9.57 7.97 -12.21
CA ALA A 335 -10.70 8.00 -11.30
C ALA A 335 -11.54 9.28 -11.48
N TRP A 336 -10.88 10.43 -11.65
CA TRP A 336 -11.56 11.70 -11.92
C TRP A 336 -12.37 11.69 -13.21
N ARG A 337 -11.79 11.16 -14.30
CA ARG A 337 -12.45 11.04 -15.61
C ARG A 337 -13.65 10.09 -15.58
N ARG A 338 -13.64 9.12 -14.68
CA ARG A 338 -14.65 8.06 -14.53
C ARG A 338 -15.40 8.12 -13.21
N ARG A 339 -15.47 9.30 -12.59
CA ARG A 339 -16.09 9.49 -11.27
C ARG A 339 -17.58 9.13 -11.22
N GLU A 340 -18.23 9.04 -12.37
CA GLU A 340 -19.64 8.63 -12.50
C GLU A 340 -19.81 7.10 -12.44
N GLU A 341 -18.73 6.32 -12.52
CA GLU A 341 -18.79 4.85 -12.42
C GLU A 341 -18.96 4.39 -10.95
N ALA A 342 -19.90 3.47 -10.72
CA ALA A 342 -20.21 2.96 -9.39
C ALA A 342 -19.01 2.20 -8.79
N GLY A 343 -18.43 2.70 -7.70
CA GLY A 343 -17.16 2.16 -7.17
C GLY A 343 -16.13 3.24 -6.95
N VAL A 344 -16.07 4.16 -7.91
CA VAL A 344 -14.93 5.04 -8.10
C VAL A 344 -14.83 6.12 -7.01
N PRO A 345 -15.92 6.85 -6.65
CA PRO A 345 -15.82 7.93 -5.67
C PRO A 345 -15.29 7.48 -4.31
N GLY A 346 -15.87 6.42 -3.73
CA GLY A 346 -15.45 5.90 -2.42
C GLY A 346 -14.01 5.42 -2.39
N LEU A 347 -13.59 4.63 -3.40
CA LEU A 347 -12.22 4.13 -3.49
C LEU A 347 -11.21 5.26 -3.72
N ALA A 348 -11.49 6.18 -4.64
CA ALA A 348 -10.59 7.31 -4.89
C ALA A 348 -10.48 8.25 -3.68
N ALA A 349 -11.59 8.49 -2.97
CA ALA A 349 -11.60 9.27 -1.74
C ALA A 349 -10.77 8.62 -0.62
N ALA A 350 -10.83 7.30 -0.47
CA ALA A 350 -9.98 6.57 0.47
C ALA A 350 -8.49 6.77 0.16
N LEU A 351 -8.09 6.66 -1.11
CA LEU A 351 -6.71 6.87 -1.54
C LEU A 351 -6.24 8.32 -1.33
N VAL A 352 -7.11 9.30 -1.56
CA VAL A 352 -6.81 10.72 -1.29
C VAL A 352 -6.61 10.94 0.21
N GLY A 353 -7.49 10.42 1.06
CA GLY A 353 -7.36 10.55 2.51
C GLY A 353 -6.05 9.95 3.02
N PHE A 354 -5.70 8.74 2.59
CA PHE A 354 -4.42 8.12 2.94
C PHE A 354 -3.23 8.93 2.41
N SER A 355 -3.30 9.47 1.20
CA SER A 355 -2.21 10.27 0.62
C SER A 355 -1.96 11.55 1.44
N VAL A 356 -3.01 12.19 1.95
CA VAL A 356 -2.89 13.35 2.86
C VAL A 356 -2.34 12.91 4.22
N TRP A 357 -2.77 11.76 4.76
CA TRP A 357 -2.19 11.21 5.99
C TRP A 357 -0.68 10.97 5.83
N VAL A 358 -0.26 10.33 4.73
CA VAL A 358 1.16 10.05 4.41
C VAL A 358 1.96 11.33 4.21
N PHE A 359 1.36 12.40 3.68
CA PHE A 359 2.06 13.68 3.50
C PHE A 359 2.61 14.25 4.81
N PHE A 360 1.83 14.12 5.89
CA PHE A 360 2.18 14.56 7.25
C PHE A 360 2.75 13.44 8.13
N ASN A 361 3.01 12.28 7.54
CA ASN A 361 3.53 11.10 8.23
C ASN A 361 4.54 10.40 7.30
N PHE A 362 4.72 9.09 7.41
CA PHE A 362 5.46 8.31 6.42
C PHE A 362 4.69 7.01 6.15
N ASP A 363 5.04 6.35 5.06
CA ASP A 363 4.39 5.10 4.68
C ASP A 363 4.96 3.93 5.48
N TRP A 364 4.08 3.03 5.95
CA TRP A 364 4.45 1.91 6.79
C TRP A 364 3.54 0.70 6.54
N ALA A 365 4.14 -0.49 6.48
CA ALA A 365 3.62 -1.70 5.84
C ALA A 365 2.18 -2.08 6.16
N PRO A 366 1.72 -2.01 7.42
CA PRO A 366 0.33 -2.30 7.76
C PRO A 366 -0.68 -1.47 6.97
N ALA A 367 -0.46 -0.16 6.82
CA ALA A 367 -1.41 0.73 6.17
C ALA A 367 -1.13 0.91 4.67
N THR A 368 0.15 0.93 4.28
CA THR A 368 0.57 1.07 2.88
C THR A 368 0.15 -0.13 2.03
N GLY A 369 0.21 -1.35 2.58
CA GLY A 369 -0.30 -2.54 1.90
C GLY A 369 -1.80 -2.43 1.53
N ALA A 370 -2.63 -1.91 2.45
CA ALA A 370 -4.04 -1.65 2.19
C ALA A 370 -4.25 -0.61 1.09
N PHE A 371 -3.47 0.49 1.11
CA PHE A 371 -3.54 1.52 0.08
C PHE A 371 -3.34 0.95 -1.33
N TRP A 372 -2.28 0.16 -1.54
CA TRP A 372 -1.99 -0.40 -2.86
C TRP A 372 -3.02 -1.47 -3.29
N LEU A 373 -3.53 -2.25 -2.34
CA LEU A 373 -4.63 -3.18 -2.57
C LEU A 373 -5.92 -2.48 -3.01
N LEU A 374 -6.28 -1.38 -2.35
CA LEU A 374 -7.44 -0.56 -2.71
C LEU A 374 -7.23 0.19 -4.03
N ALA A 375 -6.01 0.65 -4.33
CA ALA A 375 -5.66 1.26 -5.61
C ALA A 375 -5.82 0.28 -6.78
N GLY A 376 -5.39 -0.97 -6.60
CA GLY A 376 -5.62 -2.03 -7.59
C GLY A 376 -7.11 -2.37 -7.74
N THR A 377 -7.87 -2.37 -6.65
CA THR A 377 -9.33 -2.54 -6.66
C THR A 377 -10.02 -1.43 -7.44
N LEU A 378 -9.63 -0.17 -7.23
CA LEU A 378 -10.09 0.97 -8.01
C LEU A 378 -9.78 0.78 -9.50
N TRP A 379 -8.54 0.45 -9.84
CA TRP A 379 -8.15 0.26 -11.24
C TRP A 379 -8.92 -0.89 -11.92
N SER A 380 -9.19 -1.97 -11.18
CA SER A 380 -10.01 -3.09 -11.66
C SER A 380 -11.48 -2.70 -11.93
N SER A 381 -11.98 -1.63 -11.28
CA SER A 381 -13.33 -1.12 -11.50
C SER A 381 -13.44 -0.21 -12.74
N LEU A 382 -12.35 0.45 -13.12
CA LEU A 382 -12.28 1.42 -14.22
C LEU A 382 -12.23 0.77 -15.61
N ARG A 383 -12.34 -0.55 -15.74
CA ARG A 383 -12.33 -1.24 -17.04
C ARG A 383 -13.53 -2.19 -17.19
N PRO A 384 -14.16 -2.24 -18.38
CA PRO A 384 -15.27 -3.16 -18.62
C PRO A 384 -14.83 -4.60 -18.36
N ILE A 385 -15.61 -5.32 -17.56
CA ILE A 385 -15.39 -6.76 -17.35
C ILE A 385 -15.67 -7.45 -18.70
N PRO A 386 -14.81 -8.38 -19.18
CA PRO A 386 -14.98 -9.04 -20.49
C PRO A 386 -16.31 -9.77 -20.75
N GLY A 387 -17.24 -9.85 -19.80
CA GLY A 387 -18.61 -10.35 -20.00
C GLY A 387 -19.72 -9.29 -20.00
N GLU A 388 -19.46 -8.09 -19.49
CA GLU A 388 -20.45 -7.00 -19.41
C GLU A 388 -20.60 -6.28 -20.76
N VAL A 389 -19.54 -6.29 -21.58
CA VAL A 389 -19.57 -5.80 -22.97
C VAL A 389 -20.47 -6.67 -23.84
N ALA A 390 -20.45 -8.00 -23.66
CA ALA A 390 -21.31 -8.93 -24.40
C ALA A 390 -22.80 -8.73 -24.08
N ALA A 391 -23.12 -8.52 -22.80
CA ALA A 391 -24.49 -8.23 -22.35
C ALA A 391 -24.98 -6.83 -22.79
N ARG A 392 -24.09 -5.83 -22.83
CA ARG A 392 -24.42 -4.49 -23.37
C ARG A 392 -24.60 -4.50 -24.88
N SER A 393 -23.84 -5.31 -25.63
CA SER A 393 -24.05 -5.45 -27.08
C SER A 393 -25.35 -6.20 -27.44
N SER A 394 -25.86 -7.05 -26.55
CA SER A 394 -27.17 -7.71 -26.72
C SER A 394 -28.36 -6.87 -26.29
N LEU A 395 -28.12 -5.69 -25.68
CA LEU A 395 -29.14 -4.76 -25.18
C LEU A 395 -29.18 -3.46 -25.98
N LEU A 396 -28.69 -3.47 -27.23
CA LEU A 396 -29.04 -2.41 -28.17
C LEU A 396 -30.58 -2.42 -28.36
N PRO A 397 -31.28 -1.30 -28.14
CA PRO A 397 -32.71 -1.25 -28.31
C PRO A 397 -33.03 -1.44 -29.79
N ILE A 398 -33.71 -2.54 -30.11
CA ILE A 398 -34.45 -2.71 -31.37
C ILE A 398 -35.71 -1.85 -31.24
N HIS A 399 -35.55 -0.54 -31.15
CA HIS A 399 -36.63 0.42 -31.35
C HIS A 399 -36.11 1.51 -32.27
N GLY A 400 -36.53 1.43 -33.53
CA GLY A 400 -36.24 2.41 -34.55
C GLY A 400 -36.89 3.74 -34.18
N GLU A 401 -36.06 4.75 -33.93
CA GLU A 401 -36.46 6.12 -34.16
C GLU A 401 -36.42 6.36 -35.67
N VAL A 402 -37.60 6.30 -36.28
CA VAL A 402 -37.82 6.87 -37.61
C VAL A 402 -37.72 8.38 -37.45
N ALA A 403 -36.67 8.96 -38.01
CA ALA A 403 -36.57 10.40 -38.18
C ALA A 403 -37.79 10.92 -38.96
N ARG A 404 -38.70 11.62 -38.28
CA ARG A 404 -39.73 12.44 -38.93
C ARG A 404 -39.05 13.66 -39.54
N SER A 405 -38.74 13.62 -40.85
CA SER A 405 -38.70 14.80 -41.73
C SER A 405 -38.12 14.44 -43.10
N ALA A 406 -38.97 14.04 -44.04
CA ALA A 406 -38.93 14.52 -45.43
C ALA A 406 -40.20 14.02 -46.15
N ARG A 407 -40.95 14.98 -46.69
CA ARG A 407 -42.15 14.75 -47.50
C ARG A 407 -41.74 14.22 -48.88
N GLY A 408 -42.53 13.30 -49.42
CA GLY A 408 -42.67 13.15 -50.88
C GLY A 408 -42.62 11.72 -51.42
N ALA A 409 -43.71 11.35 -52.09
CA ALA A 409 -43.85 10.28 -53.08
C ALA A 409 -44.19 8.83 -52.61
N TRP A 410 -45.48 8.50 -52.83
CA TRP A 410 -46.10 7.25 -53.29
C TRP A 410 -45.14 6.29 -54.06
N SER A 411 -45.23 4.95 -54.06
CA SER A 411 -46.39 4.05 -54.12
C SER A 411 -46.00 2.56 -53.86
N SER A 412 -46.98 1.79 -53.33
CA SER A 412 -47.31 0.36 -53.54
C SER A 412 -46.27 -0.67 -54.06
N LEU A 413 -46.05 -1.77 -53.31
CA LEU A 413 -46.39 -3.18 -53.68
C LEU A 413 -45.62 -4.21 -52.80
N LEU A 414 -46.39 -5.13 -52.19
CA LEU A 414 -45.94 -6.45 -51.73
C LEU A 414 -46.09 -7.46 -52.88
N PRO A 415 -45.18 -8.45 -53.03
CA PRO A 415 -45.56 -9.88 -52.94
C PRO A 415 -44.46 -10.75 -52.28
N ILE A 416 -44.74 -11.75 -51.44
CA ILE A 416 -45.18 -13.15 -51.68
C ILE A 416 -44.15 -14.04 -52.43
N TYR A 417 -43.85 -15.19 -51.80
CA TYR A 417 -42.97 -16.32 -52.14
C TYR A 417 -43.13 -16.92 -53.57
N GLY A 418 -42.04 -17.47 -54.13
CA GLY A 418 -42.10 -18.56 -55.12
C GLY A 418 -40.94 -18.69 -56.14
N GLU A 419 -40.22 -19.81 -56.03
CA GLU A 419 -39.52 -20.59 -57.09
C GLU A 419 -38.15 -20.20 -57.71
N VAL A 420 -37.37 -21.28 -57.92
CA VAL A 420 -36.00 -21.39 -58.38
C VAL A 420 -35.98 -21.80 -59.85
N ALA A 421 -35.23 -21.09 -60.71
CA ALA A 421 -34.81 -21.57 -62.02
C ALA A 421 -33.34 -21.21 -62.31
N ARG A 422 -32.67 -22.12 -63.02
CA ARG A 422 -31.22 -22.26 -63.18
C ARG A 422 -30.62 -21.36 -64.27
N SER A 423 -29.37 -20.97 -64.03
CA SER A 423 -28.29 -20.76 -65.01
C SER A 423 -28.32 -19.51 -65.90
N ALA A 424 -27.62 -18.46 -65.45
CA ALA A 424 -26.74 -17.66 -66.30
C ALA A 424 -25.53 -17.16 -65.47
N ARG A 425 -24.33 -17.29 -66.04
CA ARG A 425 -23.02 -17.06 -65.42
C ARG A 425 -22.68 -15.57 -65.43
N GLY A 426 -22.05 -15.11 -64.35
CA GLY A 426 -21.26 -13.87 -64.34
C GLY A 426 -21.79 -12.83 -63.35
N ALA A 427 -20.90 -12.39 -62.46
CA ALA A 427 -21.10 -11.44 -61.37
C ALA A 427 -21.76 -12.03 -60.11
N TRP A 428 -20.93 -12.26 -59.10
CA TRP A 428 -21.31 -12.78 -57.79
C TRP A 428 -22.17 -11.76 -57.03
N SER A 429 -23.41 -12.12 -56.72
CA SER A 429 -24.19 -11.49 -55.68
C SER A 429 -24.75 -12.53 -54.71
N SER A 430 -24.59 -12.22 -53.42
CA SER A 430 -25.54 -12.48 -52.32
C SER A 430 -25.44 -13.76 -51.48
N LEU A 431 -25.82 -13.55 -50.21
CA LEU A 431 -26.40 -14.45 -49.21
C LEU A 431 -25.49 -15.03 -48.10
N LEU A 432 -25.77 -14.52 -46.90
CA LEU A 432 -25.62 -15.18 -45.61
C LEU A 432 -25.90 -16.70 -45.68
N PRO A 433 -25.04 -17.52 -45.07
CA PRO A 433 -25.42 -18.66 -44.22
C PRO A 433 -25.35 -18.19 -42.75
N ILE A 434 -26.45 -18.13 -41.98
CA ILE A 434 -27.17 -19.26 -41.37
C ILE A 434 -26.22 -20.22 -40.65
N TYR A 435 -26.30 -20.17 -39.32
CA TYR A 435 -25.91 -21.17 -38.33
C TYR A 435 -24.52 -21.81 -38.41
N GLY A 436 -23.76 -21.58 -37.34
CA GLY A 436 -22.81 -22.57 -36.86
C GLY A 436 -21.44 -22.47 -37.51
N GLU A 437 -20.74 -21.35 -37.30
CA GLU A 437 -19.40 -21.55 -36.78
C GLU A 437 -19.57 -22.16 -35.40
N VAL A 438 -19.66 -23.49 -35.40
CA VAL A 438 -19.18 -24.36 -34.34
C VAL A 438 -17.89 -23.70 -33.89
N ALA A 439 -17.99 -22.97 -32.77
CA ALA A 439 -16.88 -22.67 -31.91
C ALA A 439 -16.02 -23.91 -31.97
N ARG A 440 -14.80 -23.80 -32.52
CA ARG A 440 -13.84 -24.89 -32.50
C ARG A 440 -13.70 -25.32 -31.05
N SER A 441 -14.53 -26.28 -30.67
CA SER A 441 -14.53 -26.88 -29.37
C SER A 441 -13.24 -27.66 -29.34
N ALA A 442 -12.39 -27.28 -28.40
CA ALA A 442 -11.34 -28.13 -27.88
C ALA A 442 -10.36 -28.68 -28.93
N ARG A 443 -9.47 -27.83 -29.46
CA ARG A 443 -8.11 -28.29 -29.79
C ARG A 443 -7.10 -27.34 -29.17
N GLY A 444 -6.45 -27.85 -28.12
CA GLY A 444 -5.35 -27.20 -27.42
C GLY A 444 -5.81 -26.09 -26.48
N ALA A 445 -6.16 -26.43 -25.24
CA ALA A 445 -5.78 -25.53 -24.15
C ALA A 445 -4.25 -25.45 -24.22
N ALA A 446 -3.72 -24.48 -24.96
CA ALA A 446 -2.29 -24.25 -25.04
C ALA A 446 -1.79 -24.25 -23.60
N ALA A 447 -0.93 -25.22 -23.27
CA ALA A 447 -0.37 -25.33 -21.94
C ALA A 447 0.22 -23.96 -21.60
N SER A 448 -0.10 -23.43 -20.41
CA SER A 448 0.51 -22.19 -19.96
C SER A 448 2.03 -22.35 -20.08
N PRO A 449 2.73 -21.39 -20.69
CA PRO A 449 4.15 -21.56 -20.96
C PRO A 449 4.89 -21.86 -19.65
N PRO A 450 5.84 -22.81 -19.64
CA PRO A 450 6.38 -23.40 -18.41
C PRO A 450 7.04 -22.38 -17.48
N TRP A 451 7.56 -21.28 -18.03
CA TRP A 451 8.14 -20.17 -17.25
C TRP A 451 7.16 -19.56 -16.25
N ARG A 452 5.85 -19.57 -16.51
CA ARG A 452 4.84 -19.04 -15.57
C ARG A 452 4.74 -19.88 -14.32
N SER A 453 4.79 -21.20 -14.47
CA SER A 453 4.80 -22.14 -13.34
C SER A 453 6.09 -22.02 -12.54
N ILE A 454 7.24 -21.90 -13.22
CA ILE A 454 8.54 -21.69 -12.58
C ILE A 454 8.55 -20.39 -11.78
N LEU A 455 8.04 -19.29 -12.35
CA LEU A 455 7.95 -18.01 -11.67
C LEU A 455 6.99 -18.08 -10.47
N ALA A 456 5.86 -18.78 -10.59
CA ALA A 456 4.93 -18.98 -9.47
C ALA A 456 5.58 -19.78 -8.33
N ILE A 457 6.37 -20.82 -8.63
CA ILE A 457 7.15 -21.55 -7.63
C ILE A 457 8.20 -20.63 -6.99
N GLY A 458 8.90 -19.82 -7.79
CA GLY A 458 9.85 -18.82 -7.29
C GLY A 458 9.22 -17.83 -6.31
N LEU A 459 7.99 -17.38 -6.57
CA LEU A 459 7.23 -16.51 -5.67
C LEU A 459 6.84 -17.20 -4.36
N VAL A 460 6.55 -18.51 -4.39
CA VAL A 460 6.32 -19.29 -3.16
C VAL A 460 7.61 -19.36 -2.35
N CYS A 461 8.75 -19.64 -2.98
CA CYS A 461 10.05 -19.63 -2.29
C CYS A 461 10.36 -18.25 -1.70
N ALA A 462 10.11 -17.17 -2.44
CA ALA A 462 10.27 -15.81 -1.94
C ALA A 462 9.35 -15.51 -0.74
N ALA A 463 8.09 -15.97 -0.77
CA ALA A 463 7.18 -15.83 0.37
C ALA A 463 7.69 -16.60 1.59
N VAL A 464 8.25 -17.80 1.42
CA VAL A 464 8.86 -18.54 2.53
C VAL A 464 10.02 -17.74 3.13
N VAL A 465 10.93 -17.25 2.30
CA VAL A 465 12.13 -16.53 2.76
C VAL A 465 11.81 -15.20 3.43
N PHE A 466 10.92 -14.39 2.85
CA PHE A 466 10.69 -13.01 3.31
C PHE A 466 9.43 -12.80 4.15
N ALA A 467 8.55 -13.80 4.26
CA ALA A 467 7.34 -13.69 5.08
C ALA A 467 7.23 -14.77 6.17
N VAL A 468 7.70 -16.00 5.91
CA VAL A 468 7.56 -17.10 6.88
C VAL A 468 8.78 -17.21 7.80
N LEU A 469 10.00 -17.22 7.24
CA LEU A 469 11.22 -17.34 8.05
C LEU A 469 11.41 -16.19 9.05
N PRO A 470 11.08 -14.91 8.74
CA PRO A 470 11.17 -13.83 9.72
C PRO A 470 10.24 -14.03 10.92
N ILE A 471 9.01 -14.55 10.70
CA ILE A 471 8.10 -14.91 11.81
C ILE A 471 8.72 -16.03 12.65
N LEU A 472 9.28 -17.07 12.00
CA LEU A 472 9.94 -18.16 12.72
C LEU A 472 11.12 -17.65 13.55
N ALA A 473 11.97 -16.80 12.97
CA ALA A 473 13.10 -16.18 13.67
C ALA A 473 12.62 -15.38 14.88
N ASP A 474 11.61 -14.53 14.71
CA ASP A 474 11.11 -13.69 15.79
C ASP A 474 10.39 -14.49 16.90
N THR A 475 9.80 -15.64 16.56
CA THR A 475 9.25 -16.57 17.57
C THR A 475 10.34 -17.27 18.38
N TRP A 476 11.50 -17.58 17.78
CA TRP A 476 12.66 -18.08 18.52
C TRP A 476 13.27 -17.00 19.38
N TYR A 477 13.28 -15.76 18.88
CA TYR A 477 13.80 -14.61 19.60
C TYR A 477 12.99 -14.36 20.88
N LEU A 478 11.66 -14.36 20.78
CA LEU A 478 10.77 -14.25 21.94
C LEU A 478 11.01 -15.36 22.99
N ARG A 479 11.40 -16.55 22.55
CA ARG A 479 11.71 -17.70 23.43
C ARG A 479 13.11 -17.68 24.01
N GLY A 480 13.90 -16.63 23.78
CA GLY A 480 15.26 -16.51 24.29
C GLY A 480 16.29 -17.32 23.51
N HIS A 481 16.01 -17.65 22.24
CA HIS A 481 16.93 -18.37 21.34
C HIS A 481 17.36 -17.50 20.15
N PRO A 482 18.14 -16.42 20.38
CA PRO A 482 18.63 -15.56 19.32
C PRO A 482 19.58 -16.30 18.35
N ASP A 483 20.23 -17.38 18.79
CA ASP A 483 21.05 -18.27 17.96
C ASP A 483 20.23 -19.00 16.88
N LEU A 484 19.03 -19.48 17.22
CA LEU A 484 18.09 -20.06 16.25
C LEU A 484 17.46 -18.98 15.38
N SER A 485 17.28 -17.78 15.93
CA SER A 485 16.73 -16.63 15.21
C SER A 485 17.65 -16.21 14.06
N VAL A 486 18.95 -16.08 14.33
CA VAL A 486 19.97 -15.79 13.30
C VAL A 486 20.05 -16.88 12.23
N ARG A 487 19.82 -18.16 12.57
CA ARG A 487 19.78 -19.23 11.55
C ARG A 487 18.56 -19.15 10.64
N ALA A 488 17.42 -18.73 11.18
CA ALA A 488 16.19 -18.58 10.43
C ALA A 488 16.17 -17.30 9.58
N ASP A 489 16.66 -16.19 10.12
CA ASP A 489 16.76 -14.88 9.47
C ASP A 489 18.13 -14.23 9.75
N PRO A 490 19.17 -14.58 8.97
CA PRO A 490 20.55 -14.14 9.19
C PRO A 490 20.82 -12.68 8.78
N LEU A 491 19.83 -11.98 8.23
CA LEU A 491 19.99 -10.61 7.77
C LEU A 491 19.44 -9.58 8.77
N GLN A 492 18.69 -10.02 9.78
CA GLN A 492 18.11 -9.13 10.78
C GLN A 492 19.11 -8.82 11.90
N ALA A 493 19.58 -7.58 11.95
CA ALA A 493 20.64 -7.14 12.87
C ALA A 493 20.27 -7.30 14.36
N GLN A 494 18.98 -7.13 14.69
CA GLN A 494 18.46 -7.25 16.07
C GLN A 494 18.81 -8.59 16.71
N TYR A 495 18.75 -9.70 15.97
CA TYR A 495 19.03 -11.03 16.54
C TYR A 495 20.51 -11.23 16.82
N HIS A 496 21.39 -10.67 15.97
CA HIS A 496 22.83 -10.64 16.22
C HIS A 496 23.17 -9.76 17.43
N TRP A 497 22.55 -8.59 17.53
CA TRP A 497 22.69 -7.71 18.69
C TRP A 497 22.28 -8.43 19.99
N ALA A 498 21.17 -9.16 19.97
CA ALA A 498 20.70 -9.90 21.14
C ALA A 498 21.65 -10.99 21.64
N ILE A 499 22.44 -11.63 20.77
CA ILE A 499 23.50 -12.57 21.21
C ILE A 499 24.60 -11.83 21.97
N GLY A 500 24.91 -10.61 21.51
CA GLY A 500 25.70 -9.66 22.27
C GLY A 500 27.19 -9.99 22.40
N THR A 501 27.73 -11.03 21.76
CA THR A 501 29.19 -11.22 21.71
C THR A 501 29.83 -10.17 20.80
N THR A 502 31.12 -9.85 20.97
CA THR A 502 31.79 -8.85 20.12
C THR A 502 31.70 -9.19 18.63
N ALA A 503 31.81 -10.47 18.27
CA ALA A 503 31.67 -10.92 16.88
C ALA A 503 30.25 -10.67 16.34
N GLU A 504 29.22 -10.96 17.14
CA GLU A 504 27.83 -10.76 16.73
C GLU A 504 27.42 -9.28 16.73
N LEU A 505 27.97 -8.47 17.64
CA LEU A 505 27.79 -7.01 17.61
C LEU A 505 28.45 -6.39 16.37
N ARG A 506 29.65 -6.83 15.98
CA ARG A 506 30.27 -6.43 14.70
C ARG A 506 29.39 -6.87 13.53
N ARG A 507 28.80 -8.07 13.59
CA ARG A 507 27.90 -8.55 12.55
C ARG A 507 26.63 -7.72 12.45
N ALA A 508 26.00 -7.37 13.58
CA ALA A 508 24.86 -6.45 13.62
C ALA A 508 25.21 -5.08 13.01
N ALA A 509 26.41 -4.56 13.29
CA ALA A 509 26.91 -3.33 12.69
C ALA A 509 27.08 -3.43 11.16
N GLU A 510 27.59 -4.56 10.64
CA GLU A 510 27.71 -4.83 9.20
C GLU A 510 26.36 -4.97 8.49
N LEU A 511 25.36 -5.53 9.18
CA LEU A 511 23.99 -5.66 8.67
C LEU A 511 23.24 -4.31 8.64
N GLY A 512 23.79 -3.30 9.32
CA GLY A 512 23.24 -1.95 9.32
C GLY A 512 22.19 -1.73 10.40
N GLU A 513 22.46 -2.15 11.63
CA GLU A 513 21.68 -1.74 12.79
C GLU A 513 21.52 -0.21 12.86
N THR A 514 20.31 0.26 13.10
CA THR A 514 19.97 1.69 13.11
C THR A 514 19.92 2.29 14.52
N GLU A 515 20.06 1.47 15.56
CA GLU A 515 20.07 1.95 16.94
C GLU A 515 21.48 2.32 17.44
N PRO A 516 21.72 3.57 17.91
CA PRO A 516 23.04 4.00 18.39
C PRO A 516 23.47 3.25 19.66
N ALA A 517 22.51 2.73 20.44
CA ALA A 517 22.75 1.95 21.66
C ALA A 517 23.59 0.70 21.39
N MET A 518 23.35 0.00 20.28
CA MET A 518 24.11 -1.20 19.90
C MET A 518 25.59 -0.84 19.69
N TYR A 519 25.86 0.27 19.01
CA TYR A 519 27.22 0.72 18.74
C TYR A 519 27.97 1.15 20.00
N VAL A 520 27.27 1.72 21.00
CA VAL A 520 27.86 1.97 22.33
C VAL A 520 28.20 0.65 23.02
N GLN A 521 27.32 -0.34 22.97
CA GLN A 521 27.61 -1.66 23.53
C GLN A 521 28.79 -2.33 22.83
N LEU A 522 28.87 -2.27 21.50
CA LEU A 522 30.02 -2.74 20.73
C LEU A 522 31.30 -2.04 21.20
N GLY A 523 31.28 -0.70 21.29
CA GLY A 523 32.45 0.05 21.73
C GLY A 523 32.91 -0.30 23.15
N ASP A 524 31.97 -0.51 24.08
CA ASP A 524 32.27 -0.94 25.44
C ASP A 524 32.95 -2.33 25.46
N ARG A 525 32.54 -3.25 24.57
CA ARG A 525 33.17 -4.58 24.45
C ARG A 525 34.54 -4.55 23.79
N GLU A 526 34.72 -3.72 22.77
CA GLU A 526 36.03 -3.52 22.14
C GLU A 526 37.03 -2.91 23.13
N ARG A 527 36.58 -1.94 23.92
CA ARG A 527 37.38 -1.32 24.98
C ARG A 527 37.78 -2.34 26.05
N GLN A 528 36.85 -3.18 26.50
CA GLN A 528 37.14 -4.27 27.44
C GLN A 528 38.12 -5.29 26.86
N GLY A 529 38.06 -5.53 25.55
CA GLY A 529 39.01 -6.36 24.80
C GLY A 529 40.37 -5.70 24.53
N GLY A 530 40.55 -4.43 24.89
CA GLY A 530 41.79 -3.66 24.71
C GLY A 530 41.93 -2.94 23.37
N ASP A 531 40.98 -3.07 22.43
CA ASP A 531 40.99 -2.35 21.15
C ASP A 531 40.31 -0.99 21.27
N LEU A 532 41.06 -0.02 21.80
CA LEU A 532 40.60 1.36 21.96
C LEU A 532 40.26 2.03 20.61
N GLY A 533 40.91 1.61 19.52
CA GLY A 533 40.66 2.14 18.18
C GLY A 533 39.30 1.69 17.64
N ALA A 534 38.97 0.40 17.80
CA ALA A 534 37.65 -0.13 17.47
C ALA A 534 36.56 0.46 18.37
N ALA A 535 36.84 0.63 19.67
CA ALA A 535 35.92 1.27 20.60
C ALA A 535 35.56 2.69 20.15
N ARG A 536 36.56 3.51 19.83
CA ARG A 536 36.37 4.87 19.33
C ARG A 536 35.51 4.90 18.06
N ARG A 537 35.81 4.06 17.07
CA ARG A 537 35.02 3.99 15.82
C ARG A 537 33.57 3.59 16.07
N ALA A 538 33.31 2.69 17.01
CA ALA A 538 31.96 2.28 17.35
C ALA A 538 31.17 3.44 18.00
N TYR A 539 31.76 4.16 18.97
CA TYR A 539 31.11 5.33 19.55
C TYR A 539 30.90 6.47 18.54
N GLU A 540 31.87 6.72 17.66
CA GLU A 540 31.71 7.68 16.56
C GLU A 540 30.59 7.27 15.60
N ARG A 541 30.43 5.96 15.34
CA ARG A 541 29.34 5.45 14.51
C ARG A 541 27.97 5.67 15.17
N ALA A 542 27.87 5.51 16.49
CA ALA A 542 26.66 5.86 17.24
C ALA A 542 26.29 7.35 17.02
N LEU A 543 27.28 8.26 17.08
CA LEU A 543 27.07 9.69 16.84
C LEU A 543 26.76 10.05 15.38
N GLN A 544 27.11 9.20 14.41
CA GLN A 544 26.67 9.40 13.03
C GLN A 544 25.19 9.07 12.82
N ILE A 545 24.65 8.15 13.62
CA ILE A 545 23.24 7.74 13.60
C ILE A 545 22.41 8.77 14.37
N ASP A 546 22.88 9.14 15.57
CA ASP A 546 22.30 10.19 16.39
C ASP A 546 23.40 11.08 17.00
N PRO A 547 23.62 12.29 16.46
CA PRO A 547 24.65 13.22 16.94
C PRO A 547 24.45 13.67 18.38
N TYR A 548 23.25 13.53 18.93
CA TYR A 548 22.88 13.98 20.27
C TYR A 548 22.85 12.82 21.28
N TYR A 549 23.26 11.61 20.86
CA TYR A 549 23.25 10.42 21.70
C TYR A 549 24.28 10.50 22.84
N SER A 550 23.83 11.02 23.98
CA SER A 550 24.65 11.30 25.16
C SER A 550 25.56 10.15 25.61
N PRO A 551 25.12 8.87 25.64
CA PRO A 551 25.99 7.76 26.03
C PRO A 551 27.27 7.66 25.18
N ALA A 552 27.19 7.89 23.87
CA ALA A 552 28.36 7.79 22.99
C ALA A 552 29.37 8.92 23.24
N THR A 553 28.90 10.16 23.39
CA THR A 553 29.75 11.32 23.72
C THR A 553 30.48 11.11 25.04
N GLN A 554 29.78 10.62 26.07
CA GLN A 554 30.38 10.32 27.37
C GLN A 554 31.48 9.25 27.27
N ARG A 555 31.27 8.19 26.47
CA ARG A 555 32.27 7.13 26.28
C ARG A 555 33.49 7.61 25.51
N LEU A 556 33.32 8.47 24.49
CA LEU A 556 34.43 9.07 23.75
C LEU A 556 35.30 9.96 24.64
N ALA A 557 34.69 10.74 25.53
CA ALA A 557 35.42 11.57 26.50
C ALA A 557 36.22 10.74 27.53
N GLN A 558 35.87 9.47 27.74
CA GLN A 558 36.63 8.55 28.61
C GLN A 558 37.78 7.83 27.88
N LEU A 559 37.84 7.92 26.55
CA LEU A 559 38.91 7.35 25.72
C LEU A 559 40.00 8.37 25.36
N SER A 560 39.77 9.66 25.68
CA SER A 560 40.70 10.76 25.40
C SER A 560 41.77 10.93 26.46
#